data_AF-A0AA51MZU2-F1
#
_entry.id   AF-A0AA51MZU2-F1
#
_cell.length_a   1.000
_cell.length_b   1.000
_cell.length_c   1.000
_cell.angle_alpha   90.00
_cell.angle_beta   90.00
_cell.angle_gamma   90.00
#
_symmetry.space_group_name_H-M   'P 1'
#
loop_
_entity.id
_entity.type
_entity.pdbx_description
1 polymer ?
#
loop_
_entity_poly.entity_id
_entity_poly.type
_entity_poly.pdbx_seq_one_letter_code
_entity_poly.pdbx_strand_id
1 'polypeptide(L)'
;MNKRKFLIDKRKNNQWSQEYVAKKLNTTQQLISFIEQGKRNPSLIIAKGFEEIYETPMEKLFPDIFLNNNTTKRNVDNHTA
;
A
#
# COMPACT_ATOMS: atom_id res chain seq x y z
N MET A 1 -6.43 11.15 9.02
CA MET A 1 -5.72 10.18 8.13
C MET A 1 -5.28 10.89 6.88
N ASN A 2 -4.03 10.67 6.46
CA ASN A 2 -3.48 11.28 5.25
C ASN A 2 -3.83 10.41 4.04
N LYS A 3 -4.50 11.00 3.05
CA LYS A 3 -4.78 10.32 1.78
C LYS A 3 -3.47 10.00 1.06
N ARG A 4 -3.36 8.81 0.48
CA ARG A 4 -2.22 8.39 -0.36
C ARG A 4 -2.33 9.02 -1.74
N LYS A 5 -2.07 10.34 -1.83
CA LYS A 5 -2.21 11.14 -3.05
C LYS A 5 -1.49 10.51 -4.24
N PHE A 6 -0.24 10.09 -4.06
CA PHE A 6 0.53 9.44 -5.12
C PHE A 6 -0.18 8.22 -5.75
N LEU A 7 -0.75 7.35 -4.92
CA LEU A 7 -1.52 6.19 -5.39
C LEU A 7 -2.79 6.62 -6.15
N ILE A 8 -3.52 7.61 -5.63
CA ILE A 8 -4.72 8.18 -6.26
C ILE A 8 -4.39 8.79 -7.62
N ASP A 9 -3.30 9.54 -7.70
CA ASP A 9 -2.86 10.23 -8.92
C ASP A 9 -2.41 9.20 -9.97
N LYS A 10 -1.67 8.16 -9.57
CA LYS A 10 -1.31 7.05 -10.47
C LYS A 10 -2.55 6.40 -11.10
N ARG A 11 -3.58 6.12 -10.29
CA ARG A 11 -4.86 5.58 -10.79
C ARG A 11 -5.53 6.53 -11.78
N LYS A 12 -5.62 7.81 -11.43
CA LYS A 12 -6.29 8.83 -12.26
C LYS A 12 -5.55 9.12 -13.56
N ASN A 13 -4.21 9.10 -13.54
CA ASN A 13 -3.39 9.28 -14.73
C ASN A 13 -3.59 8.14 -15.73
N ASN A 14 -3.85 6.92 -15.24
CA ASN A 14 -4.25 5.79 -16.06
C ASN A 14 -5.75 5.82 -16.45
N GLN A 15 -6.50 6.84 -16.03
CA GLN A 15 -7.95 6.97 -16.22
C GLN A 15 -8.76 5.79 -15.64
N TRP A 16 -8.24 5.13 -14.60
CA TRP A 16 -8.88 3.96 -14.00
C TRP A 16 -9.86 4.36 -12.88
N SER A 17 -11.00 3.67 -12.79
CA SER A 17 -11.88 3.77 -11.63
C SER A 17 -11.37 2.91 -10.48
N GLN A 18 -11.80 3.19 -9.24
CA GLN A 18 -11.46 2.33 -8.10
C GLN A 18 -12.03 0.90 -8.28
N GLU A 19 -13.19 0.78 -8.94
CA GLU A 19 -13.79 -0.51 -9.27
C GLU A 19 -12.96 -1.29 -10.29
N TYR A 20 -12.40 -0.62 -11.29
CA TYR A 20 -11.50 -1.24 -12.26
C TYR A 20 -10.27 -1.84 -11.57
N VAL A 21 -9.63 -1.06 -10.69
CA VAL A 21 -8.47 -1.53 -9.91
C VAL A 21 -8.88 -2.68 -8.99
N ALA A 22 -10.04 -2.60 -8.34
CA ALA A 22 -10.55 -3.67 -7.50
C ALA A 22 -10.71 -4.98 -8.29
N LYS A 23 -11.27 -4.93 -9.50
CA LYS A 23 -11.39 -6.08 -10.40
C LYS A 23 -10.02 -6.66 -10.79
N LYS A 24 -9.04 -5.80 -11.10
CA LYS A 24 -7.67 -6.23 -11.41
C LYS A 24 -6.97 -6.93 -10.23
N LEU A 25 -7.27 -6.50 -9.00
CA LEU A 25 -6.69 -7.05 -7.78
C LEU A 25 -7.56 -8.11 -7.09
N ASN A 26 -8.61 -8.58 -7.77
CA ASN A 26 -9.60 -9.53 -7.24
C ASN A 26 -10.10 -9.15 -5.83
N THR A 27 -10.54 -7.89 -5.68
CA THR A 27 -11.01 -7.33 -4.41
C THR A 27 -12.21 -6.41 -4.58
N THR A 28 -12.62 -5.72 -3.52
CA THR A 28 -13.77 -4.80 -3.52
C THR A 28 -13.36 -3.34 -3.72
N GLN A 29 -14.21 -2.56 -4.39
CA GLN A 29 -14.00 -1.11 -4.58
C GLN A 29 -13.88 -0.37 -3.24
N GLN A 30 -14.61 -0.81 -2.21
CA GLN A 30 -14.52 -0.26 -0.86
C GLN A 30 -13.13 -0.44 -0.25
N LEU A 31 -12.48 -1.60 -0.46
CA LEU A 31 -11.12 -1.83 0.02
C LEU A 31 -10.13 -0.86 -0.64
N ILE A 32 -10.23 -0.69 -1.97
CA ILE A 32 -9.39 0.27 -2.71
C ILE A 32 -9.58 1.68 -2.17
N SER A 33 -10.83 2.09 -1.92
CA SER A 33 -11.15 3.39 -1.33
C SER A 33 -10.52 3.58 0.06
N PHE A 34 -10.58 2.56 0.93
CA PHE A 34 -9.95 2.61 2.25
C PHE A 34 -8.42 2.67 2.17
N ILE A 35 -7.81 1.96 1.23
CA ILE A 35 -6.37 2.02 0.98
C ILE A 35 -5.97 3.42 0.48
N GLU A 36 -6.67 3.99 -0.51
CA GLU A 36 -6.39 5.33 -1.02
C GLU A 36 -6.55 6.42 0.05
N GLN A 37 -7.51 6.24 0.96
CA GLN A 37 -7.76 7.17 2.07
C GLN A 37 -6.77 7.01 3.24
N GLY A 38 -5.88 6.01 3.21
CA GLY A 38 -5.01 5.69 4.34
C GLY A 38 -5.76 5.12 5.55
N LYS A 39 -7.01 4.66 5.36
CA LYS A 39 -7.83 4.03 6.40
C LYS A 39 -7.42 2.60 6.69
N ARG A 40 -6.87 1.92 5.69
CA ARG A 40 -6.41 0.54 5.78
C ARG A 40 -5.08 0.37 5.05
N ASN A 41 -4.22 -0.46 5.60
CA ASN A 41 -3.02 -0.92 4.91
C ASN A 41 -3.39 -2.11 4.02
N PRO A 42 -2.89 -2.16 2.76
CA PRO A 42 -3.03 -3.35 1.93
C PRO A 42 -2.36 -4.54 2.61
N SER A 43 -2.87 -5.75 2.35
CA SER A 43 -2.07 -6.95 2.60
C SER A 43 -0.90 -7.01 1.62
N LEU A 44 0.12 -7.82 1.91
CA LEU A 44 1.26 -8.00 1.01
C LEU A 44 0.84 -8.39 -0.41
N ILE A 45 -0.14 -9.29 -0.53
CA ILE A 45 -0.68 -9.73 -1.83
C ILE A 45 -1.30 -8.56 -2.60
N ILE A 46 -2.10 -7.72 -1.93
CA ILE A 46 -2.72 -6.55 -2.56
C ILE A 46 -1.66 -5.50 -2.91
N ALA A 47 -0.67 -5.26 -2.04
CA ALA A 47 0.43 -4.33 -2.30
C ALA A 47 1.29 -4.78 -3.49
N LYS A 48 1.57 -6.08 -3.60
CA LYS A 48 2.29 -6.66 -4.75
C LYS A 48 1.48 -6.55 -6.04
N GLY A 49 0.18 -6.84 -6.00
CA GLY A 49 -0.67 -6.65 -7.17
C GLY A 49 -0.73 -5.17 -7.61
N PHE A 50 -0.74 -4.23 -6.66
CA PHE A 50 -0.63 -2.80 -6.99
C PHE A 50 0.68 -2.46 -7.71
N GLU A 51 1.80 -3.04 -7.27
CA GLU A 51 3.10 -2.87 -7.94
C GLU A 51 3.07 -3.40 -9.37
N GLU A 52 2.48 -4.58 -9.58
CA GLU A 52 2.37 -5.20 -10.91
C GLU A 52 1.50 -4.37 -11.86
N ILE A 53 0.31 -3.93 -11.44
CA ILE A 53 -0.59 -3.19 -12.34
C ILE A 53 -0.11 -1.76 -12.62
N TYR A 54 0.68 -1.16 -11.74
CA TYR A 54 1.18 0.21 -11.90
C TYR A 54 2.65 0.28 -12.31
N GLU A 55 3.32 -0.86 -12.44
CA GLU A 55 4.75 -0.99 -12.74
C GLU A 55 5.58 -0.05 -11.84
N THR A 56 5.24 -0.02 -10.55
CA THR A 56 5.82 0.91 -9.58
C THR A 56 6.07 0.17 -8.27
N PRO A 57 7.29 0.15 -7.72
CA PRO A 57 7.60 -0.57 -6.49
C PRO A 57 6.63 -0.23 -5.36
N MET A 58 6.20 -1.23 -4.59
CA MET A 58 5.22 -1.04 -3.53
C MET A 58 5.71 -0.09 -2.42
N GLU A 59 7.03 -0.01 -2.19
CA GLU A 59 7.67 0.94 -1.27
C GLU A 59 7.43 2.39 -1.69
N LYS A 60 7.36 2.63 -3.00
CA LYS A 60 7.06 3.95 -3.57
C LYS A 60 5.57 4.24 -3.57
N LEU A 61 4.73 3.22 -3.74
CA LEU A 61 3.28 3.35 -3.69
C LEU A 61 2.76 3.56 -2.25
N PHE A 62 3.43 2.95 -1.27
CA PHE A 62 3.05 2.94 0.14
C PHE A 62 4.22 3.34 1.07
N PRO A 63 4.78 4.56 0.93
CA PRO A 63 5.93 4.99 1.72
C PRO A 63 5.64 5.01 3.23
N ASP A 64 4.37 5.24 3.60
CA ASP A 64 3.88 5.22 4.97
C ASP A 64 3.86 3.82 5.61
N ILE A 65 4.13 2.77 4.86
CA ILE A 65 4.21 1.40 5.35
C ILE A 65 5.67 0.94 5.42
N PHE A 66 6.47 1.26 4.40
CA PHE A 66 7.81 0.70 4.23
C PHE A 66 8.96 1.62 4.67
N LEU A 67 8.75 2.95 4.67
CA LEU A 67 9.81 3.91 5.01
C LEU A 67 9.68 4.46 6.43
N ASN A 68 8.69 4.01 7.20
CA ASN A 68 8.59 4.39 8.60
C ASN A 68 9.72 3.74 9.39
N ASN A 69 10.62 4.57 9.86
CA ASN A 69 11.82 4.29 10.66
C ASN A 69 11.53 3.72 12.06
N ASN A 70 10.27 3.38 12.36
CA ASN A 70 9.87 2.71 13.59
C ASN A 70 9.95 1.19 13.40
N THR A 71 11.12 0.70 12.96
CA THR A 71 11.40 -0.73 13.00
C THR A 71 11.22 -1.19 14.44
N THR A 72 10.68 -2.40 14.63
CA THR A 72 10.58 -3.00 15.96
C THR A 72 11.95 -2.86 16.62
N LYS A 73 12.00 -2.18 17.78
CA LYS A 73 13.14 -2.29 18.69
C LYS A 73 13.26 -3.79 18.97
N ARG A 74 14.15 -4.49 18.28
CA ARG A 74 14.53 -5.84 18.67
C ARG A 74 14.98 -5.69 20.12
N ASN A 75 14.26 -6.28 21.06
CA ASN A 75 14.86 -6.60 22.35
C ASN A 75 16.02 -7.54 22.01
N VAL A 76 17.21 -6.97 21.87
CA VAL A 76 18.44 -7.71 21.97
C VAL A 76 18.56 -8.07 23.44
N ASP A 77 17.84 -9.12 23.84
CA ASP A 77 18.08 -9.76 25.13
C ASP A 77 19.51 -10.30 25.05
N ASN A 78 20.44 -9.53 25.59
CA ASN A 78 21.84 -9.89 25.74
C ASN A 78 21.90 -11.13 26.64
N HIS A 79 21.87 -12.32 26.06
CA HIS A 79 22.26 -13.53 26.76
C HIS A 79 23.79 -13.51 26.88
N THR A 80 24.28 -12.88 27.93
CA THR A 80 25.67 -13.01 28.39
C THR A 80 25.83 -14.45 28.89
N ALA A 81 26.66 -15.23 28.20
CA ALA A 81 27.20 -16.49 28.69
C ALA A 81 28.54 -16.25 29.39
#